data_AF-A0AAX0ITA9-F1
#
_entry.id   AF-A0AAX0ITA9-F1
#
_cell.length_a   1.000
_cell.length_b   1.000
_cell.length_c   1.000
_cell.angle_alpha   90.00
_cell.angle_beta   90.00
_cell.angle_gamma   90.00
#
_symmetry.space_group_name_H-M   'P 1'
#
loop_
_entity.id
_entity.type
_entity.pdbx_description
1 polymer ?
#
loop_
_entity_poly.entity_id
_entity_poly.type
_entity_poly.pdbx_seq_one_letter_code
_entity_poly.pdbx_strand_id
1 'polypeptide(L)'
;MLRKWANGFMWTAWGFVFITMLLMVSFVITSNNELSVMTLGLIIAGIFFLISFLLFSWITIQKKSFEETGWQLALTGGFLLAYVLVLIKIIL
;
A
#
# COMPACT_ATOMS: atom_id res chain seq x y z
N MET A 1 19.88 -17.78 -1.95
CA MET A 1 18.45 -18.16 -2.06
C MET A 1 17.52 -17.03 -1.60
N LEU A 2 17.68 -16.51 -0.37
CA LEU A 2 16.91 -15.38 0.20
C LEU A 2 16.79 -14.12 -0.69
N ARG A 3 17.88 -13.69 -1.35
CA ARG A 3 17.88 -12.49 -2.22
C ARG A 3 16.96 -12.60 -3.44
N LYS A 4 16.76 -13.82 -3.98
CA LYS A 4 15.91 -14.09 -5.16
C LYS A 4 14.42 -14.04 -4.78
N TRP A 5 14.08 -14.60 -3.62
CA TRP A 5 12.74 -14.50 -3.03
C TRP A 5 12.38 -13.06 -2.68
N ALA A 6 13.31 -12.32 -2.09
CA ALA A 6 13.11 -10.91 -1.76
C ALA A 6 12.80 -10.03 -2.99
N ASN A 7 13.39 -10.34 -4.16
CA ASN A 7 13.00 -9.69 -5.42
C ASN A 7 11.59 -10.06 -5.87
N GLY A 8 11.19 -11.33 -5.76
CA GLY A 8 9.82 -11.76 -6.08
C GLY A 8 8.78 -11.04 -5.21
N PHE A 9 8.98 -11.02 -3.89
CA PHE A 9 8.11 -10.31 -2.96
C PHE A 9 8.05 -8.80 -3.21
N MET A 10 9.15 -8.19 -3.66
CA MET A 10 9.19 -6.77 -4.02
C MET A 10 8.23 -6.44 -5.16
N TRP A 11 8.24 -7.24 -6.23
CA TRP A 11 7.32 -7.06 -7.36
C TRP A 11 5.87 -7.30 -6.97
N THR A 12 5.61 -8.29 -6.11
CA THR A 12 4.28 -8.54 -5.56
C THR A 12 3.77 -7.35 -4.74
N ALA A 13 4.61 -6.75 -3.89
CA ALA A 13 4.24 -5.58 -3.09
C ALA A 13 3.92 -4.35 -3.98
N TRP A 14 4.70 -4.12 -5.03
CA TRP A 14 4.38 -3.07 -6.02
C TRP A 14 3.07 -3.32 -6.76
N GLY A 15 2.78 -4.59 -7.10
CA GLY A 15 1.49 -4.98 -7.68
C GLY A 15 0.32 -4.63 -6.76
N PHE A 16 0.45 -4.91 -5.46
CA PHE A 16 -0.56 -4.53 -4.47
C PHE A 16 -0.74 -3.02 -4.39
N VAL A 17 0.33 -2.23 -4.27
CA VAL A 17 0.23 -0.75 -4.25
C VAL A 17 -0.52 -0.22 -5.48
N PHE A 18 -0.20 -0.73 -6.68
CA PHE A 18 -0.86 -0.30 -7.92
C PHE A 18 -2.36 -0.62 -7.95
N ILE A 19 -2.75 -1.85 -7.59
CA ILE A 19 -4.16 -2.26 -7.49
C ILE A 19 -4.89 -1.38 -6.47
N THR A 20 -4.23 -1.06 -5.36
CA THR A 20 -4.78 -0.22 -4.29
C THR A 20 -5.09 1.19 -4.76
N MET A 21 -4.19 1.80 -5.54
CA MET A 21 -4.40 3.13 -6.13
C MET A 21 -5.54 3.12 -7.16
N LEU A 22 -5.63 2.08 -7.99
CA LEU A 22 -6.74 1.93 -8.95
C LEU A 22 -8.10 1.78 -8.25
N LEU A 23 -8.16 0.98 -7.18
CA LEU A 23 -9.37 0.82 -6.38
C LEU A 23 -9.79 2.15 -5.75
N MET A 24 -8.85 2.87 -5.12
CA MET A 24 -9.10 4.20 -4.54
C MET A 24 -9.70 5.17 -5.56
N VAL A 25 -9.05 5.32 -6.72
CA VAL A 25 -9.53 6.20 -7.80
C VAL A 25 -10.91 5.77 -8.30
N SER A 26 -11.13 4.45 -8.47
CA SER A 26 -12.42 3.93 -8.92
C SER A 26 -13.54 4.20 -7.92
N PHE A 27 -13.31 4.05 -6.61
CA PHE A 27 -14.31 4.35 -5.57
C PHE A 27 -14.61 5.84 -5.48
N VAL A 28 -13.57 6.69 -5.56
CA VAL A 28 -13.73 8.15 -5.55
C VAL A 28 -14.54 8.64 -6.76
N ILE A 29 -14.37 8.03 -7.94
CA ILE A 29 -15.05 8.46 -9.17
C ILE A 29 -16.44 7.82 -9.34
N THR A 30 -16.61 6.54 -8.97
CA THR A 30 -17.82 5.76 -9.31
C THR A 30 -18.97 5.92 -8.30
N SER A 31 -18.69 6.32 -7.05
CA SER A 31 -19.70 6.21 -5.99
C SER A 31 -20.83 7.26 -6.09
N ASN A 32 -21.91 6.88 -6.77
CA ASN A 32 -23.23 7.54 -6.66
C ASN A 32 -23.92 7.17 -5.32
N ASN A 33 -23.35 7.59 -4.18
CA ASN A 33 -23.98 7.64 -2.83
C ASN A 33 -24.01 6.41 -1.88
N GLU A 34 -23.39 5.25 -2.15
CA GLU A 34 -23.31 4.20 -1.12
C GLU A 34 -22.04 4.30 -0.26
N LEU A 35 -22.14 5.06 0.83
CA LEU A 35 -21.08 5.25 1.82
C LEU A 35 -20.50 3.93 2.35
N SER A 36 -21.33 2.88 2.44
CA SER A 36 -20.92 1.52 2.85
C SER A 36 -19.92 0.87 1.88
N VAL A 37 -20.17 0.96 0.58
CA VAL A 37 -19.31 0.37 -0.47
C VAL A 37 -17.98 1.10 -0.55
N MET A 38 -18.01 2.43 -0.45
CA MET A 38 -16.79 3.25 -0.39
C MET A 38 -15.96 2.92 0.85
N THR A 39 -16.61 2.74 2.02
CA THR A 39 -15.92 2.40 3.28
C THR A 39 -15.26 1.03 3.21
N LEU A 40 -15.96 0.01 2.68
CA LEU A 40 -15.38 -1.33 2.47
C LEU A 40 -14.19 -1.28 1.51
N GLY A 41 -14.32 -0.55 0.41
CA GLY A 41 -13.25 -0.34 -0.57
C GLY A 41 -12.01 0.31 0.04
N LEU A 42 -12.23 1.34 0.88
CA LEU A 42 -11.18 1.97 1.65
C LEU A 42 -10.52 0.96 2.59
N ILE A 43 -11.26 0.23 3.43
CA ILE A 43 -10.69 -0.76 4.37
C ILE A 43 -9.80 -1.78 3.65
N ILE A 44 -10.27 -2.34 2.53
CA ILE A 44 -9.51 -3.29 1.72
C ILE A 44 -8.22 -2.64 1.20
N ALA A 45 -8.30 -1.40 0.74
CA ALA A 45 -7.12 -0.66 0.27
C ALA A 45 -6.10 -0.41 1.40
N GLY A 46 -6.56 -0.08 2.60
CA GLY A 46 -5.69 0.10 3.76
C GLY A 46 -4.96 -1.18 4.15
N ILE A 47 -5.64 -2.33 4.12
CA ILE A 47 -5.05 -3.64 4.37
C ILE A 47 -3.95 -3.94 3.35
N PHE A 48 -4.18 -3.69 2.06
CA PHE A 48 -3.15 -3.91 1.03
C PHE A 48 -1.93 -3.00 1.18
N PHE A 49 -2.13 -1.72 1.55
CA PHE A 49 -1.00 -0.84 1.86
C PHE A 49 -0.19 -1.34 3.06
N LEU A 50 -0.86 -1.81 4.11
CA LEU A 50 -0.21 -2.31 5.31
C LEU A 50 0.58 -3.60 5.05
N ILE A 51 0.00 -4.54 4.29
CA ILE A 51 0.70 -5.77 3.85
C ILE A 51 1.93 -5.40 3.01
N SER A 52 1.78 -4.46 2.06
CA SER A 52 2.90 -4.01 1.22
C SER A 52 4.02 -3.39 2.07
N PHE A 53 3.67 -2.54 3.03
CA PHE A 53 4.62 -1.93 3.95
C PHE A 53 5.38 -2.96 4.80
N LEU A 54 4.68 -3.97 5.33
CA LEU A 54 5.30 -5.06 6.08
C LEU A 54 6.23 -5.90 5.20
N LEU A 55 5.85 -6.19 3.96
CA LEU A 55 6.69 -6.90 2.99
C LEU A 55 7.95 -6.11 2.67
N PHE A 56 7.86 -4.81 2.40
CA PHE A 56 9.03 -3.96 2.17
C PHE A 56 9.92 -3.90 3.42
N SER A 57 9.33 -3.77 4.61
CA SER A 57 10.07 -3.75 5.89
C SER A 57 10.87 -5.05 6.06
N TRP A 58 10.22 -6.18 5.82
CA TRP A 58 10.85 -7.48 5.85
C TRP A 58 11.97 -7.62 4.83
N ILE A 59 11.75 -7.20 3.58
CA ILE A 59 12.75 -7.24 2.50
C ILE A 59 13.99 -6.41 2.87
N THR A 60 13.79 -5.20 3.40
CA THR A 60 14.89 -4.30 3.77
C THR A 60 15.71 -4.87 4.91
N ILE A 61 15.07 -5.47 5.93
CA ILE A 61 15.74 -6.17 7.03
C ILE A 61 16.52 -7.37 6.50
N GLN A 62 15.88 -8.22 5.68
CA GLN A 62 16.49 -9.43 5.12
C GLN A 62 17.66 -9.14 4.19
N LYS A 63 17.59 -8.07 3.39
CA LYS A 63 18.68 -7.64 2.52
C LYS A 63 19.76 -6.85 3.27
N LYS A 64 19.55 -6.47 4.54
CA LYS A 64 20.41 -5.52 5.31
C LYS A 64 20.81 -4.29 4.50
N SER A 65 19.93 -3.83 3.63
CA SER A 65 20.26 -2.90 2.55
C SER A 65 19.23 -1.77 2.53
N PHE A 66 19.44 -0.80 3.43
CA PHE A 66 18.62 0.40 3.47
C PHE A 66 18.93 1.32 2.28
N GLU A 67 20.15 1.30 1.74
CA GLU A 67 20.52 2.10 0.58
C GLU A 67 19.81 1.63 -0.70
N GLU A 68 19.71 0.32 -0.95
CA GLU A 68 19.06 -0.18 -2.18
C GLU A 68 17.53 -0.21 -2.07
N THR A 69 16.97 -0.39 -0.86
CA THR A 69 15.52 -0.65 -0.67
C THR A 69 14.80 0.33 0.26
N GLY A 70 15.53 1.19 0.98
CA GLY A 70 14.95 2.15 1.93
C GLY A 70 14.09 3.22 1.27
N TRP A 71 14.41 3.62 0.03
CA TRP A 71 13.57 4.54 -0.74
C TRP A 71 12.19 3.92 -1.05
N GLN A 72 12.12 2.60 -1.27
CA GLN A 72 10.85 1.89 -1.48
C GLN A 72 10.02 1.90 -0.21
N LEU A 73 10.65 1.61 0.94
CA LEU A 73 10.01 1.72 2.25
C LEU A 73 9.46 3.12 2.52
N ALA A 74 10.26 4.16 2.24
CA ALA A 74 9.85 5.54 2.42
C ALA A 74 8.66 5.91 1.52
N LEU A 75 8.65 5.46 0.26
CA LEU A 75 7.52 5.66 -0.64
C LEU A 75 6.26 4.94 -0.16
N THR A 76 6.34 3.65 0.16
CA THR A 76 5.17 2.87 0.58
C THR A 76 4.63 3.37 1.92
N GLY A 77 5.51 3.75 2.85
CA GLY A 77 5.13 4.41 4.10
C GLY A 77 4.51 5.79 3.88
N GLY A 78 5.05 6.58 2.95
CA GLY A 78 4.48 7.86 2.55
C GLY A 78 3.08 7.74 1.96
N PHE A 79 2.85 6.75 1.08
CA PHE A 79 1.53 6.46 0.55
C PHE A 79 0.55 6.01 1.63
N LEU A 80 1.00 5.17 2.57
CA LEU A 80 0.18 4.72 3.71
C LEU A 80 -0.23 5.92 4.58
N LEU A 81 0.68 6.87 4.81
CA LEU A 81 0.40 8.08 5.58
C LEU A 81 -0.57 9.00 4.83
N ALA A 82 -0.38 9.21 3.53
CA ALA A 82 -1.30 9.97 2.69
C ALA A 82 -2.70 9.34 2.66
N TYR A 83 -2.77 8.01 2.57
CA TYR A 83 -4.01 7.25 2.62
C TYR A 83 -4.74 7.44 3.96
N VAL A 84 -4.03 7.37 5.10
CA VAL A 84 -4.61 7.65 6.43
C VAL A 84 -5.15 9.09 6.52
N LEU A 85 -4.43 10.08 5.99
CA LEU A 85 -4.89 11.46 5.98
C LEU A 85 -6.16 11.66 5.14
N VAL A 86 -6.24 11.00 3.98
CA VAL A 86 -7.45 11.00 3.15
C VAL A 86 -8.62 10.34 3.87
N LEU A 87 -8.38 9.22 4.55
CA LEU A 87 -9.38 8.54 5.38
C LEU A 87 -9.93 9.44 6.48
N ILE A 88 -9.05 10.12 7.24
CA ILE A 88 -9.46 11.03 8.30
C ILE A 88 -10.37 12.12 7.73
N LYS A 89 -10.03 12.71 6.58
CA LYS A 89 -10.85 13.73 5.92
C LYS A 89 -12.21 13.22 5.43
N ILE A 90 -12.32 11.94 5.10
CA ILE A 90 -13.58 11.32 4.63
C ILE A 90 -14.48 10.97 5.84
N ILE A 91 -13.90 10.57 6.95
CA ILE A 91 -14.62 10.11 8.15
C ILE A 91 -15.04 11.29 9.06
N LEU A 92 -14.17 12.30 9.20
CA LEU A 92 -14.35 13.45 10.09
C LEU A 92 -15.01 14.63 9.35
#